data_AF-J9H7W7-F1
#
_entry.id   AF-J9H7W7-F1
#
_cell.length_a   1.000
_cell.length_b   1.000
_cell.length_c   1.000
_cell.angle_alpha   90.00
_cell.angle_beta   90.00
_cell.angle_gamma   90.00
#
_symmetry.space_group_name_H-M   'P 1'
#
loop_
_entity.id
_entity.type
_entity.pdbx_description
1 polymer ?
#
loop_
_entity_poly.entity_id
_entity_poly.type
_entity_poly.pdbx_seq_one_letter_code
_entity_poly.pdbx_strand_id
1 'polypeptide(L)'
;MKPWTAETPNLYTVHVVQRADGRDEMAFSTKYGFRDIEIRGSLVYVNGQRVFFKGVNRHDTHPILGRALDTESMLRDVLLMKQHNINTIRTSHYPNAVRMYAMFDYYGLYTMDEADLEDHANQSISDIPSWIPSFVDRIDRMVLRDRNHPSVIFWSLGNEAGGGSNFQACYDAAKKLDQRPVHYEGTRDGKSYGGNRFSDLYSKMYPGMKWMDEHVNSFDRPMFICEYAHAMGNAIGNLKEYWQRIESSTSTIGGAIWDWVDQAIYEPQEIKQGIYRLHTGYDFPGPH
;
A
#
# COMPACT_ATOMS: atom_id res chain seq x y z
N MET A 1 24.41 -12.48 -7.79
CA MET A 1 22.98 -12.79 -8.03
C MET A 1 22.34 -11.54 -8.67
N LYS A 2 21.35 -11.69 -9.55
CA LYS A 2 20.67 -10.54 -10.16
C LYS A 2 19.68 -9.95 -9.15
N PRO A 3 19.70 -8.63 -8.87
CA PRO A 3 18.78 -8.03 -7.92
C PRO A 3 17.35 -7.97 -8.46
N TRP A 4 16.37 -8.00 -7.57
CA TRP A 4 14.97 -7.70 -7.83
C TRP A 4 14.74 -6.20 -7.67
N THR A 5 14.05 -5.60 -8.64
CA THR A 5 13.52 -4.23 -8.61
C THR A 5 12.18 -4.21 -9.33
N ALA A 6 11.40 -3.12 -9.20
CA ALA A 6 10.19 -2.94 -9.99
C ALA A 6 10.45 -2.85 -11.52
N GLU A 7 11.66 -2.49 -11.94
CA GLU A 7 12.04 -2.37 -13.36
C GLU A 7 12.60 -3.68 -13.92
N THR A 8 13.32 -4.44 -13.10
CA THR A 8 13.91 -5.74 -13.44
C THR A 8 13.58 -6.77 -12.36
N PRO A 9 12.37 -7.37 -12.38
CA PRO A 9 11.89 -8.26 -11.32
C PRO A 9 12.51 -9.66 -11.39
N ASN A 10 13.83 -9.77 -11.20
CA ASN A 10 14.53 -11.05 -11.20
C ASN A 10 14.10 -11.88 -9.98
N LEU A 11 13.53 -13.07 -10.22
CA LEU A 11 13.08 -14.00 -9.19
C LEU A 11 13.84 -15.32 -9.26
N TYR A 12 14.12 -15.87 -8.09
CA TYR A 12 14.71 -17.20 -7.89
C TYR A 12 13.67 -18.12 -7.28
N THR A 13 13.74 -19.42 -7.58
CA THR A 13 12.91 -20.42 -6.88
C THR A 13 13.70 -20.96 -5.69
N VAL A 14 13.14 -20.82 -4.49
CA VAL A 14 13.66 -21.44 -3.27
C VAL A 14 12.88 -22.72 -3.05
N HIS A 15 13.58 -23.86 -3.01
CA HIS A 15 13.02 -25.15 -2.63
C HIS A 15 13.39 -25.46 -1.19
N VAL A 16 12.41 -25.78 -0.37
CA VAL A 16 12.61 -26.23 1.01
C VAL A 16 12.07 -27.64 1.12
N VAL A 17 12.92 -28.57 1.56
CA VAL A 17 12.60 -29.99 1.68
C VAL A 17 12.94 -30.44 3.09
N GLN A 18 11.94 -30.92 3.82
CA GLN A 18 12.11 -31.62 5.08
C GLN A 18 12.37 -33.10 4.80
N ARG A 19 13.39 -33.66 5.44
CA ARG A 19 13.79 -35.07 5.28
C ARG A 19 13.78 -35.82 6.60
N ALA A 20 13.27 -37.05 6.56
CA ALA A 20 13.32 -38.01 7.65
C ALA A 20 13.72 -39.39 7.10
N ASP A 21 14.61 -40.10 7.80
CA ASP A 21 15.10 -41.44 7.41
C ASP A 21 15.59 -41.55 5.95
N GLY A 22 16.27 -40.50 5.46
CA GLY A 22 16.80 -40.45 4.10
C GLY A 22 15.73 -40.26 3.00
N ARG A 23 14.48 -39.97 3.36
CA ARG A 23 13.37 -39.69 2.43
C ARG A 23 12.86 -38.27 2.58
N ASP A 24 12.36 -37.70 1.49
CA ASP A 24 11.65 -36.43 1.51
C ASP A 24 10.26 -36.64 2.16
N GLU A 25 9.95 -35.87 3.20
CA GLU A 25 8.69 -35.94 3.94
C GLU A 25 7.73 -34.83 3.51
N MET A 26 8.24 -33.61 3.36
CA MET A 26 7.51 -32.44 2.88
C MET A 26 8.40 -31.59 2.00
N ALA A 27 7.83 -30.99 0.96
CA ALA A 27 8.50 -30.03 0.11
C ALA A 27 7.59 -28.85 -0.19
N PHE A 28 8.15 -27.64 -0.19
CA PHE A 28 7.49 -26.48 -0.75
C PHE A 28 8.48 -25.64 -1.56
N SER A 29 7.93 -24.85 -2.49
CA SER A 29 8.73 -23.90 -3.26
C SER A 29 8.09 -22.52 -3.22
N THR A 30 8.93 -21.50 -3.13
CA THR A 30 8.49 -20.11 -3.22
C THR A 30 9.41 -19.30 -4.14
N LYS A 31 8.94 -18.14 -4.60
CA LYS A 31 9.76 -17.19 -5.33
C LYS A 31 10.45 -16.25 -4.33
N TYR A 32 11.68 -15.86 -4.65
CA TYR A 32 12.44 -14.90 -3.86
C TYR A 32 13.17 -13.92 -4.77
N GLY A 33 13.09 -12.63 -4.44
CA GLY A 33 13.80 -11.57 -5.13
C GLY A 33 14.84 -10.96 -4.20
N PHE A 34 16.12 -11.01 -4.59
CA PHE A 34 17.20 -10.39 -3.83
C PHE A 34 17.09 -8.88 -3.93
N ARG A 35 16.75 -8.22 -2.83
CA ARG A 35 16.77 -6.76 -2.74
C ARG A 35 17.23 -6.32 -1.36
N ASP A 36 17.73 -5.11 -1.29
CA ASP A 36 18.01 -4.39 -0.07
C ASP A 36 17.21 -3.08 -0.06
N ILE A 37 16.66 -2.72 1.10
CA ILE A 37 15.86 -1.49 1.29
C ILE A 37 16.52 -0.69 2.40
N GLU A 38 16.87 0.55 2.11
CA GLU A 38 17.59 1.40 3.05
C GLU A 38 16.99 2.81 3.09
N ILE A 39 16.81 3.36 4.28
CA ILE A 39 16.55 4.78 4.47
C ILE A 39 17.90 5.45 4.80
N ARG A 40 18.33 6.39 3.96
CA ARG A 40 19.52 7.24 4.21
C ARG A 40 19.07 8.69 4.35
N GLY A 41 19.03 9.19 5.58
CA GLY A 41 18.44 10.49 5.89
C GLY A 41 16.96 10.50 5.50
N SER A 42 16.58 11.43 4.63
CA SER A 42 15.20 11.64 4.19
C SER A 42 14.83 10.92 2.89
N LEU A 43 15.64 9.97 2.41
CA LEU A 43 15.44 9.29 1.12
C LEU A 43 15.48 7.77 1.27
N VAL A 44 14.73 7.09 0.40
CA VAL A 44 14.67 5.62 0.32
C VAL A 44 15.48 5.13 -0.87
N TYR A 45 16.27 4.08 -0.63
CA TYR A 45 17.10 3.40 -1.61
C TYR A 45 16.67 1.95 -1.72
N VAL A 46 16.61 1.44 -2.95
CA VAL A 46 16.49 0.00 -3.22
C VAL A 46 17.74 -0.44 -3.96
N ASN A 47 18.48 -1.39 -3.39
CA ASN A 47 19.77 -1.85 -3.92
C ASN A 47 20.78 -0.69 -4.11
N GLY A 48 20.80 0.26 -3.17
CA GLY A 48 21.68 1.43 -3.20
C GLY A 48 21.30 2.52 -4.20
N GLN A 49 20.17 2.39 -4.91
CA GLN A 49 19.66 3.41 -5.84
C GLN A 49 18.46 4.15 -5.24
N ARG A 50 18.46 5.48 -5.30
CA ARG A 50 17.32 6.30 -4.86
C ARG A 50 16.10 5.96 -5.71
N VAL A 51 14.94 5.78 -5.08
CA VAL A 51 13.69 5.46 -5.77
C VAL A 51 12.68 6.59 -5.62
N PHE A 52 11.99 6.90 -6.72
CA PHE A 52 10.72 7.63 -6.68
C PHE A 52 9.55 6.66 -6.81
N PHE A 53 8.61 6.74 -5.86
CA PHE A 53 7.42 5.91 -5.82
C PHE A 53 6.29 6.58 -6.61
N LYS A 54 6.04 6.07 -7.82
CA LYS A 54 5.00 6.47 -8.76
C LYS A 54 3.80 5.56 -8.54
N GLY A 55 3.02 5.88 -7.50
CA GLY A 55 2.04 4.97 -6.95
C GLY A 55 0.58 5.25 -7.32
N VAL A 56 -0.25 4.24 -7.07
CA VAL A 56 -1.72 4.34 -6.97
C VAL A 56 -2.22 3.58 -5.75
N ASN A 57 -3.31 4.04 -5.15
CA ASN A 57 -4.09 3.29 -4.18
C ASN A 57 -5.02 2.35 -4.93
N ARG A 58 -5.10 1.08 -4.51
CA ARG A 58 -5.90 0.07 -5.17
C ARG A 58 -6.78 -0.67 -4.16
N HIS A 59 -8.08 -0.49 -4.28
CA HIS A 59 -9.08 -1.35 -3.65
C HIS A 59 -9.35 -2.62 -4.46
N ASP A 60 -9.77 -3.68 -3.76
CA ASP A 60 -10.37 -4.84 -4.41
C ASP A 60 -11.81 -4.52 -4.80
N THR A 61 -12.04 -4.17 -6.08
CA THR A 61 -13.40 -3.97 -6.62
C THR A 61 -13.57 -4.57 -8.02
N HIS A 62 -14.78 -5.02 -8.32
CA HIS A 62 -15.21 -5.52 -9.63
C HIS A 62 -16.71 -5.25 -9.79
N PRO A 63 -17.19 -4.72 -10.93
CA PRO A 63 -18.57 -4.27 -11.06
C PRO A 63 -19.61 -5.39 -10.97
N ILE A 64 -19.20 -6.65 -11.13
CA ILE A 64 -20.06 -7.84 -10.96
C ILE A 64 -19.75 -8.63 -9.67
N LEU A 65 -18.48 -8.68 -9.26
CA LEU A 65 -18.01 -9.61 -8.23
C LEU A 65 -17.77 -8.91 -6.89
N GLY A 66 -17.91 -7.59 -6.84
CA GLY A 66 -17.53 -6.77 -5.70
C GLY A 66 -16.06 -6.99 -5.35
N ARG A 67 -15.79 -7.31 -4.08
CA ARG A 67 -14.43 -7.55 -3.57
C ARG A 67 -13.84 -8.92 -3.97
N ALA A 68 -14.61 -9.79 -4.62
CA ALA A 68 -14.18 -11.14 -4.99
C ALA A 68 -13.57 -11.18 -6.41
N LEU A 69 -12.56 -10.35 -6.67
CA LEU A 69 -11.94 -10.27 -8.00
C LEU A 69 -11.40 -11.61 -8.45
N ASP A 70 -11.56 -11.93 -9.73
CA ASP A 70 -10.89 -13.06 -10.35
C ASP A 70 -9.41 -12.74 -10.68
N THR A 71 -8.69 -13.77 -11.11
CA THR A 71 -7.25 -13.65 -11.43
C THR A 71 -7.02 -12.81 -12.69
N GLU A 72 -7.97 -12.82 -13.63
CA GLU A 72 -7.87 -12.09 -14.88
C GLU A 72 -7.98 -10.57 -14.65
N SER A 73 -8.91 -10.15 -13.79
CA SER A 73 -9.07 -8.75 -13.37
C SER A 73 -7.85 -8.25 -12.61
N MET A 74 -7.33 -9.05 -11.67
CA MET A 74 -6.08 -8.74 -10.97
C MET A 74 -4.90 -8.57 -11.93
N LEU A 75 -4.75 -9.48 -12.91
CA LEU A 75 -3.69 -9.39 -13.90
C LEU A 75 -3.86 -8.17 -14.81
N ARG A 76 -5.09 -7.86 -15.20
CA ARG A 76 -5.42 -6.67 -15.99
C ARG A 76 -4.99 -5.40 -15.28
N ASP A 77 -5.30 -5.27 -13.99
CA ASP A 77 -4.86 -4.14 -13.16
C ASP A 77 -3.33 -3.98 -13.23
N VAL A 78 -2.60 -5.06 -12.93
CA VAL A 78 -1.13 -5.05 -12.92
C VAL A 78 -0.55 -4.67 -14.28
N LEU A 79 -1.06 -5.24 -15.38
CA LEU A 79 -0.57 -4.93 -16.71
C LEU A 79 -0.84 -3.48 -17.11
N LEU A 80 -2.02 -2.96 -16.82
CA LEU A 80 -2.36 -1.56 -17.09
C LEU A 80 -1.49 -0.61 -16.27
N MET A 81 -1.24 -0.91 -14.98
CA MET A 81 -0.32 -0.13 -14.15
C MET A 81 1.07 -0.04 -14.78
N LYS A 82 1.63 -1.20 -15.18
CA LYS A 82 2.95 -1.26 -15.84
C LYS A 82 2.98 -0.50 -17.16
N GLN A 83 1.93 -0.57 -17.97
CA GLN A 83 1.81 0.17 -19.23
C GLN A 83 1.74 1.69 -19.02
N HIS A 84 1.27 2.14 -17.86
CA HIS A 84 1.11 3.55 -17.52
C HIS A 84 2.19 4.08 -16.56
N ASN A 85 3.37 3.44 -16.55
CA ASN A 85 4.56 3.87 -15.80
C ASN A 85 4.38 3.91 -14.27
N ILE A 86 3.39 3.20 -13.73
CA ILE A 86 3.23 3.00 -12.29
C ILE A 86 4.26 1.96 -11.82
N ASN A 87 4.94 2.25 -10.71
CA ASN A 87 5.91 1.34 -10.11
C ASN A 87 5.59 0.97 -8.65
N THR A 88 4.56 1.57 -8.05
CA THR A 88 4.20 1.35 -6.65
C THR A 88 2.70 1.16 -6.46
N ILE A 89 2.32 0.31 -5.51
CA ILE A 89 0.94 0.12 -5.07
C ILE A 89 0.86 0.33 -3.57
N ARG A 90 -0.17 1.04 -3.11
CA ARG A 90 -0.65 0.99 -1.73
C ARG A 90 -1.91 0.13 -1.71
N THR A 91 -1.93 -0.90 -0.87
CA THR A 91 -3.07 -1.83 -0.76
C THR A 91 -4.18 -1.20 0.11
N SER A 92 -4.84 -0.17 -0.42
CA SER A 92 -5.88 0.57 0.31
C SER A 92 -7.09 -0.33 0.63
N HIS A 93 -7.52 -0.50 1.88
CA HIS A 93 -6.80 -0.23 3.14
C HIS A 93 -6.70 -1.54 3.94
N TYR A 94 -6.22 -2.58 3.26
CA TYR A 94 -6.15 -3.95 3.78
C TYR A 94 -5.25 -4.81 2.90
N PRO A 95 -4.70 -5.92 3.45
CA PRO A 95 -3.90 -6.84 2.66
C PRO A 95 -4.77 -7.50 1.59
N ASN A 96 -4.30 -7.50 0.34
CA ASN A 96 -5.02 -8.06 -0.80
C ASN A 96 -4.99 -9.61 -0.79
N ALA A 97 -5.59 -10.24 -1.81
CA ALA A 97 -5.48 -11.68 -2.01
C ALA A 97 -4.03 -12.11 -2.29
N VAL A 98 -3.58 -13.25 -1.75
CA VAL A 98 -2.18 -13.75 -1.83
C VAL A 98 -1.66 -13.83 -3.28
N ARG A 99 -2.54 -14.19 -4.23
CA ARG A 99 -2.19 -14.25 -5.66
C ARG A 99 -1.79 -12.89 -6.26
N MET A 100 -2.27 -11.78 -5.69
CA MET A 100 -1.93 -10.43 -6.14
C MET A 100 -0.46 -10.11 -5.84
N TYR A 101 0.05 -10.47 -4.66
CA TYR A 101 1.46 -10.28 -4.30
C TYR A 101 2.41 -11.08 -5.18
N ALA A 102 2.02 -12.28 -5.59
CA ALA A 102 2.79 -13.05 -6.57
C ALA A 102 2.85 -12.34 -7.94
N MET A 103 1.80 -11.63 -8.34
CA MET A 103 1.83 -10.80 -9.55
C MET A 103 2.70 -9.55 -9.34
N PHE A 104 2.63 -8.89 -8.20
CA PHE A 104 3.50 -7.76 -7.88
C PHE A 104 4.98 -8.14 -7.89
N ASP A 105 5.31 -9.32 -7.37
CA ASP A 105 6.66 -9.88 -7.42
C ASP A 105 7.12 -10.12 -8.86
N TYR A 106 6.26 -10.76 -9.67
CA TYR A 106 6.60 -11.20 -11.01
C TYR A 106 6.70 -10.04 -12.02
N TYR A 107 5.75 -9.11 -11.97
CA TYR A 107 5.70 -7.96 -12.88
C TYR A 107 6.50 -6.75 -12.39
N GLY A 108 6.97 -6.78 -11.13
CA GLY A 108 7.76 -5.71 -10.55
C GLY A 108 6.90 -4.50 -10.20
N LEU A 109 6.23 -4.55 -9.06
CA LEU A 109 5.58 -3.41 -8.44
C LEU A 109 6.02 -3.34 -6.97
N TYR A 110 6.57 -2.22 -6.56
CA TYR A 110 6.78 -1.94 -5.15
C TYR A 110 5.44 -1.88 -4.43
N THR A 111 5.33 -2.46 -3.25
CA THR A 111 4.06 -2.55 -2.52
C THR A 111 4.25 -2.01 -1.12
N MET A 112 3.40 -1.04 -0.76
CA MET A 112 3.08 -0.70 0.61
C MET A 112 1.89 -1.57 1.01
N ASP A 113 2.19 -2.62 1.78
CA ASP A 113 1.17 -3.54 2.26
C ASP A 113 0.60 -2.99 3.56
N GLU A 114 -0.71 -2.81 3.61
CA GLU A 114 -1.41 -2.06 4.65
C GLU A 114 -2.33 -2.97 5.45
N ALA A 115 -2.23 -2.88 6.78
CA ALA A 115 -3.09 -3.65 7.67
C ALA A 115 -4.55 -3.24 7.47
N ASP A 116 -5.44 -4.23 7.55
CA ASP A 116 -6.89 -4.00 7.55
C ASP A 116 -7.24 -3.31 8.86
N LEU A 117 -7.09 -1.99 8.97
CA LEU A 117 -7.27 -1.27 10.22
C LEU A 117 -7.65 0.17 9.89
N GLU A 118 -8.96 0.43 9.94
CA GLU A 118 -9.55 1.75 9.75
C GLU A 118 -10.72 1.94 10.72
N ASP A 119 -10.77 3.11 11.34
CA ASP A 119 -11.77 3.53 12.33
C ASP A 119 -12.20 4.99 12.08
N HIS A 120 -12.20 5.41 10.82
CA HIS A 120 -12.48 6.79 10.39
C HIS A 120 -13.67 7.43 11.13
N ALA A 121 -14.78 6.69 11.27
CA ALA A 121 -15.98 7.15 11.95
C ALA A 121 -15.81 7.36 13.47
N ASN A 122 -14.86 6.68 14.12
CA ASN A 122 -14.55 6.80 15.53
C ASN A 122 -13.06 6.55 15.83
N GLN A 123 -12.24 7.54 15.50
CA GLN A 123 -10.78 7.51 15.69
C GLN A 123 -10.32 7.43 17.16
N SER A 124 -11.22 7.63 18.14
CA SER A 124 -10.88 7.48 19.56
C SER A 124 -10.54 6.04 19.95
N ILE A 125 -10.93 5.05 19.14
CA ILE A 125 -10.66 3.63 19.38
C ILE A 125 -9.15 3.37 19.48
N SER A 126 -8.33 4.10 18.72
CA SER A 126 -6.87 4.03 18.79
C SER A 126 -6.23 4.42 20.13
N ASP A 127 -7.00 4.99 21.06
CA ASP A 127 -6.55 5.31 22.43
C ASP A 127 -7.21 4.45 23.51
N ILE A 128 -8.03 3.46 23.14
CA ILE A 128 -8.69 2.56 24.09
C ILE A 128 -7.81 1.30 24.29
N PRO A 129 -7.15 1.10 25.44
CA PRO A 129 -6.15 0.04 25.60
C PRO A 129 -6.70 -1.38 25.42
N SER A 130 -7.99 -1.60 25.65
CA SER A 130 -8.63 -2.91 25.44
C SER A 130 -8.69 -3.33 23.96
N TRP A 131 -8.46 -2.41 23.01
CA TRP A 131 -8.40 -2.70 21.58
C TRP A 131 -7.01 -3.07 21.07
N ILE A 132 -5.96 -2.93 21.89
CA ILE A 132 -4.57 -3.30 21.52
C ILE A 132 -4.49 -4.71 20.94
N PRO A 133 -5.11 -5.76 21.51
CA PRO A 133 -5.04 -7.11 20.93
C PRO A 133 -5.57 -7.18 19.49
N SER A 134 -6.68 -6.50 19.19
CA SER A 134 -7.28 -6.47 17.85
C SER A 134 -6.43 -5.68 16.86
N PHE A 135 -5.81 -4.59 17.31
CA PHE A 135 -4.90 -3.78 16.52
C PHE A 135 -3.64 -4.57 16.15
N VAL A 136 -3.02 -5.22 17.13
CA VAL A 136 -1.81 -6.05 16.93
C VAL A 136 -2.09 -7.28 16.07
N ASP A 137 -3.25 -7.94 16.21
CA ASP A 137 -3.64 -9.09 15.36
C ASP A 137 -3.60 -8.73 13.87
N ARG A 138 -4.12 -7.54 13.51
CA ARG A 138 -4.15 -7.06 12.12
C ARG A 138 -2.73 -6.86 11.57
N ILE A 139 -1.80 -6.38 12.40
CA ILE A 139 -0.37 -6.25 12.02
C ILE A 139 0.29 -7.61 11.88
N ASP A 140 0.19 -8.46 12.90
CA ASP A 140 0.84 -9.77 12.94
C ASP A 140 0.43 -10.62 11.73
N ARG A 141 -0.86 -10.65 11.42
CA ARG A 141 -1.41 -11.44 10.30
C ARG A 141 -0.92 -10.95 8.95
N MET A 142 -0.84 -9.64 8.73
CA MET A 142 -0.29 -9.08 7.50
C MET A 142 1.19 -9.45 7.35
N VAL A 143 2.02 -9.08 8.34
CA VAL A 143 3.48 -9.24 8.23
C VAL A 143 3.87 -10.71 8.13
N LEU A 144 3.27 -11.60 8.95
CA LEU A 144 3.61 -13.02 8.93
C LEU A 144 3.23 -13.70 7.60
N ARG A 145 2.13 -13.26 6.98
CA ARG A 145 1.67 -13.79 5.69
C ARG A 145 2.58 -13.34 4.55
N ASP A 146 2.94 -12.06 4.50
CA ASP A 146 3.46 -11.44 3.27
C ASP A 146 4.95 -11.09 3.28
N ARG A 147 5.67 -11.22 4.42
CA ARG A 147 7.09 -10.83 4.55
C ARG A 147 8.08 -11.48 3.57
N ASN A 148 7.69 -12.58 2.94
CA ASN A 148 8.50 -13.28 1.94
C ASN A 148 8.37 -12.69 0.53
N HIS A 149 7.40 -11.81 0.27
CA HIS A 149 7.21 -11.19 -1.03
C HIS A 149 8.26 -10.11 -1.31
N PRO A 150 9.03 -10.21 -2.42
CA PRO A 150 9.95 -9.16 -2.81
C PRO A 150 9.29 -7.83 -3.16
N SER A 151 8.04 -7.84 -3.61
CA SER A 151 7.28 -6.63 -3.90
C SER A 151 7.04 -5.74 -2.67
N VAL A 152 6.83 -6.33 -1.49
CA VAL A 152 6.52 -5.59 -0.26
C VAL A 152 7.76 -4.85 0.23
N ILE A 153 7.75 -3.52 0.16
CA ILE A 153 8.88 -2.67 0.61
C ILE A 153 8.55 -1.85 1.85
N PHE A 154 7.27 -1.62 2.13
CA PHE A 154 6.79 -0.92 3.30
C PHE A 154 5.65 -1.70 3.94
N TRP A 155 5.58 -1.65 5.27
CA TRP A 155 4.38 -2.02 6.02
C TRP A 155 3.61 -0.76 6.37
N SER A 156 2.28 -0.75 6.25
CA SER A 156 1.44 0.34 6.75
C SER A 156 0.55 -0.15 7.88
N LEU A 157 0.47 0.62 8.97
CA LEU A 157 -0.27 0.21 10.18
C LEU A 157 -1.79 0.31 10.05
N GLY A 158 -2.28 0.86 8.94
CA GLY A 158 -3.70 1.09 8.69
C GLY A 158 -3.94 2.43 8.02
N ASN A 159 -5.21 2.84 7.97
CA ASN A 159 -5.65 4.09 7.37
C ASN A 159 -6.63 4.81 8.30
N GLU A 160 -6.51 6.13 8.39
CA GLU A 160 -7.44 7.02 9.11
C GLU A 160 -7.92 6.48 10.48
N ALA A 161 -6.97 5.80 11.15
CA ALA A 161 -6.97 5.14 12.45
C ALA A 161 -7.12 6.04 13.70
N GLY A 162 -7.10 7.36 13.51
CA GLY A 162 -6.68 8.30 14.55
C GLY A 162 -5.16 8.29 14.84
N GLY A 163 -4.74 8.97 15.91
CA GLY A 163 -3.32 9.11 16.29
C GLY A 163 -2.98 8.51 17.65
N GLY A 164 -3.82 7.59 18.14
CA GLY A 164 -3.78 7.12 19.52
C GLY A 164 -2.59 6.23 19.87
N SER A 165 -2.38 6.03 21.16
CA SER A 165 -1.27 5.32 21.77
C SER A 165 -1.22 3.82 21.46
N ASN A 166 -2.33 3.20 21.03
CA ASN A 166 -2.34 1.78 20.62
C ASN A 166 -1.41 1.51 19.42
N PHE A 167 -1.15 2.52 18.57
CA PHE A 167 -0.23 2.39 17.45
C PHE A 167 1.23 2.17 17.86
N GLN A 168 1.63 2.48 19.10
CA GLN A 168 2.94 2.08 19.62
C GLN A 168 3.07 0.55 19.60
N ALA A 169 2.06 -0.17 20.10
CA ALA A 169 2.05 -1.62 20.10
C ALA A 169 2.03 -2.21 18.68
N CYS A 170 1.34 -1.55 17.75
CA CYS A 170 1.33 -1.93 16.33
C CYS A 170 2.72 -1.80 15.69
N TYR A 171 3.37 -0.66 15.90
CA TYR A 171 4.70 -0.39 15.39
C TYR A 171 5.73 -1.37 15.97
N ASP A 172 5.69 -1.61 17.29
CA ASP A 172 6.59 -2.56 17.96
C ASP A 172 6.38 -3.99 17.46
N ALA A 173 5.13 -4.41 17.22
CA ALA A 173 4.80 -5.70 16.65
C ALA A 173 5.37 -5.86 15.23
N ALA A 174 5.15 -4.86 14.35
CA ALA A 174 5.71 -4.86 13.00
C ALA A 174 7.24 -4.96 13.03
N LYS A 175 7.91 -4.11 13.82
CA LYS A 175 9.38 -4.09 13.96
C LYS A 175 9.94 -5.37 14.56
N LYS A 176 9.22 -6.03 15.47
CA LYS A 176 9.62 -7.32 16.02
C LYS A 176 9.61 -8.42 14.96
N LEU A 177 8.66 -8.38 14.02
CA LEU A 177 8.48 -9.41 13.00
C LEU A 177 9.35 -9.20 11.77
N ASP A 178 9.60 -7.95 11.39
CA ASP A 178 10.28 -7.59 10.14
C ASP A 178 10.89 -6.18 10.21
N GLN A 179 12.06 -5.96 9.61
CA GLN A 179 12.81 -4.70 9.71
C GLN A 179 12.50 -3.69 8.60
N ARG A 180 11.61 -4.00 7.65
CA ARG A 180 11.21 -3.03 6.61
C ARG A 180 10.66 -1.74 7.24
N PRO A 181 10.73 -0.61 6.51
CA PRO A 181 10.13 0.63 7.00
C PRO A 181 8.62 0.51 7.21
N VAL A 182 8.16 1.13 8.28
CA VAL A 182 6.76 1.18 8.69
C VAL A 182 6.20 2.56 8.40
N HIS A 183 5.02 2.61 7.80
CA HIS A 183 4.27 3.81 7.46
C HIS A 183 3.01 3.89 8.33
N TYR A 184 2.67 5.11 8.76
CA TYR A 184 1.34 5.41 9.25
C TYR A 184 1.04 6.92 9.14
N GLU A 185 -0.08 7.30 8.53
CA GLU A 185 -0.44 8.71 8.33
C GLU A 185 -1.10 9.34 9.57
N GLY A 186 -1.93 8.59 10.32
CA GLY A 186 -2.83 9.20 11.31
C GLY A 186 -2.14 9.93 12.49
N THR A 187 -0.85 9.70 12.76
CA THR A 187 -0.10 10.37 13.84
C THR A 187 0.37 11.78 13.45
N ARG A 188 -0.58 12.73 13.40
CA ARG A 188 -0.32 14.14 13.04
C ARG A 188 0.30 14.98 14.14
N ASP A 189 0.05 14.67 15.41
CA ASP A 189 0.65 15.33 16.59
C ASP A 189 0.66 16.87 16.51
N GLY A 190 -0.49 17.46 16.15
CA GLY A 190 -0.67 18.91 16.03
C GLY A 190 -0.12 19.54 14.75
N LYS A 191 0.41 18.74 13.82
CA LYS A 191 0.93 19.20 12.52
C LYS A 191 -0.05 18.97 11.39
N SER A 192 0.24 19.57 10.24
CA SER A 192 -0.53 19.43 9.00
C SER A 192 -0.25 18.13 8.22
N TYR A 193 0.64 17.29 8.74
CA TYR A 193 1.11 16.03 8.17
C TYR A 193 1.32 14.98 9.27
N GLY A 194 1.24 13.72 8.86
CA GLY A 194 1.29 12.50 9.65
C GLY A 194 2.66 11.87 9.85
N GLY A 195 2.69 10.74 10.53
CA GLY A 195 3.90 9.93 10.73
C GLY A 195 4.90 10.53 11.72
N ASN A 196 4.42 11.33 12.68
CA ASN A 196 5.29 11.95 13.69
C ASN A 196 5.71 10.94 14.77
N ARG A 197 4.81 10.01 15.10
CA ARG A 197 5.04 8.85 15.97
C ARG A 197 4.69 7.56 15.24
N PHE A 198 5.26 6.46 15.70
CA PHE A 198 4.92 5.09 15.27
C PHE A 198 5.04 4.88 13.75
N SER A 199 6.00 5.56 13.12
CA SER A 199 6.24 5.51 11.67
C SER A 199 7.70 5.88 11.38
N ASP A 200 8.30 5.21 10.41
CA ASP A 200 9.61 5.54 9.84
C ASP A 200 9.51 6.59 8.73
N LEU A 201 8.30 6.84 8.22
CA LEU A 201 8.00 7.81 7.18
C LEU A 201 7.07 8.90 7.72
N TYR A 202 7.26 10.13 7.27
CA TYR A 202 6.17 11.10 7.30
C TYR A 202 5.19 10.80 6.17
N SER A 203 3.95 11.20 6.37
CA SER A 203 2.91 10.99 5.36
C SER A 203 1.91 12.13 5.35
N LYS A 204 1.23 12.30 4.23
CA LYS A 204 0.14 13.26 4.09
C LYS A 204 -0.79 12.83 2.98
N MET A 205 -2.09 12.94 3.27
CA MET A 205 -3.14 12.86 2.26
C MET A 205 -3.44 14.27 1.72
N TYR A 206 -3.61 14.36 0.40
CA TYR A 206 -4.10 15.51 -0.36
C TYR A 206 -3.39 16.87 -0.10
N PRO A 207 -2.05 16.95 -0.15
CA PRO A 207 -1.36 18.24 0.00
C PRO A 207 -1.63 19.18 -1.18
N GLY A 208 -2.15 20.37 -0.91
CA GLY A 208 -2.25 21.43 -1.94
C GLY A 208 -0.88 21.97 -2.37
N MET A 209 -0.82 22.64 -3.53
CA MET A 209 0.45 23.16 -4.09
C MET A 209 1.22 24.08 -3.14
N LYS A 210 0.53 24.96 -2.39
CA LYS A 210 1.17 25.81 -1.38
C LYS A 210 1.89 24.98 -0.32
N TRP A 211 1.25 23.91 0.16
CA TRP A 211 1.87 23.01 1.13
C TRP A 211 3.09 22.31 0.51
N MET A 212 2.97 21.87 -0.74
CA MET A 212 4.08 21.25 -1.48
C MET A 212 5.28 22.21 -1.57
N ASP A 213 5.07 23.46 -1.96
CA ASP A 213 6.13 24.47 -2.09
C ASP A 213 6.85 24.73 -0.74
N GLU A 214 6.11 24.67 0.38
CA GLU A 214 6.64 24.94 1.72
C GLU A 214 7.38 23.74 2.36
N HIS A 215 6.96 22.50 2.06
CA HIS A 215 7.33 21.35 2.89
C HIS A 215 8.21 20.31 2.20
N VAL A 216 8.24 20.23 0.87
CA VAL A 216 8.90 19.11 0.17
C VAL A 216 10.40 19.03 0.43
N ASN A 217 11.05 20.05 1.00
CA ASN A 217 12.47 20.03 1.33
C ASN A 217 12.76 20.07 2.84
N SER A 218 11.75 19.89 3.68
CA SER A 218 11.76 20.31 5.09
C SER A 218 11.68 19.13 6.08
N PHE A 219 11.90 17.89 5.62
CA PHE A 219 11.74 16.69 6.44
C PHE A 219 13.08 15.98 6.67
N ASP A 220 13.27 15.47 7.90
CA ASP A 220 14.42 14.67 8.32
C ASP A 220 14.24 13.16 8.10
N ARG A 221 13.03 12.73 7.76
CA ARG A 221 12.66 11.37 7.33
C ARG A 221 11.96 11.42 5.97
N PRO A 222 11.89 10.30 5.24
CA PRO A 222 11.17 10.27 3.98
C PRO A 222 9.71 10.69 4.13
N MET A 223 9.23 11.56 3.25
CA MET A 223 7.83 11.95 3.14
C MET A 223 7.20 11.21 1.96
N PHE A 224 6.24 10.33 2.23
CA PHE A 224 5.44 9.65 1.22
C PHE A 224 4.02 10.21 1.21
N ILE A 225 3.56 10.69 0.07
CA ILE A 225 2.20 11.24 -0.06
C ILE A 225 1.25 10.06 -0.29
N CYS A 226 0.74 9.45 0.78
CA CYS A 226 -0.03 8.20 0.69
C CYS A 226 -1.30 8.31 -0.17
N GLU A 227 -1.88 9.52 -0.28
CA GLU A 227 -3.00 9.82 -1.17
C GLU A 227 -2.85 11.23 -1.76
N TYR A 228 -2.98 11.37 -3.06
CA TYR A 228 -3.02 12.67 -3.73
C TYR A 228 -3.75 12.60 -5.08
N ALA A 229 -3.90 13.76 -5.72
CA ALA A 229 -4.47 13.88 -7.07
C ALA A 229 -5.77 13.08 -7.24
N HIS A 230 -6.74 13.33 -6.35
CA HIS A 230 -8.02 12.60 -6.30
C HIS A 230 -8.67 12.50 -7.70
N ALA A 231 -8.87 11.27 -8.18
CA ALA A 231 -9.15 10.91 -9.56
C ALA A 231 -10.65 10.77 -9.88
N MET A 232 -11.51 11.42 -9.10
CA MET A 232 -12.97 11.33 -9.27
C MET A 232 -13.46 12.14 -10.47
N GLY A 233 -13.90 11.45 -11.52
CA GLY A 233 -14.49 12.07 -12.71
C GLY A 233 -13.46 12.80 -13.58
N ASN A 234 -13.79 14.00 -14.04
CA ASN A 234 -12.85 14.84 -14.81
C ASN A 234 -11.89 15.57 -13.86
N ALA A 235 -10.82 14.89 -13.46
CA ALA A 235 -9.94 15.30 -12.38
C ALA A 235 -8.43 15.18 -12.74
N ILE A 236 -7.58 15.01 -11.72
CA ILE A 236 -6.11 14.91 -11.82
C ILE A 236 -5.46 16.19 -12.41
N GLY A 237 -6.05 17.34 -12.08
CA GLY A 237 -5.37 18.63 -12.27
C GLY A 237 -4.05 18.71 -11.49
N ASN A 238 -3.11 19.50 -11.98
CA ASN A 238 -1.81 19.78 -11.36
C ASN A 238 -0.85 18.59 -11.20
N LEU A 239 -1.08 17.44 -11.87
CA LEU A 239 -0.20 16.27 -11.75
C LEU A 239 1.25 16.59 -12.13
N LYS A 240 1.44 17.40 -13.17
CA LYS A 240 2.76 17.88 -13.59
C LYS A 240 3.43 18.68 -12.47
N GLU A 241 2.70 19.58 -11.85
CA GLU A 241 3.19 20.45 -10.78
C GLU A 241 3.58 19.62 -9.55
N TYR A 242 2.79 18.62 -9.15
CA TYR A 242 3.18 17.67 -8.09
C TYR A 242 4.53 17.01 -8.40
N TRP A 243 4.68 16.42 -9.59
CA TRP A 243 5.88 15.69 -9.96
C TRP A 243 7.11 16.58 -10.09
N GLN A 244 6.96 17.82 -10.56
CA GLN A 244 8.05 18.80 -10.54
C GLN A 244 8.57 19.05 -9.12
N ARG A 245 7.68 19.20 -8.12
CA ARG A 245 8.10 19.36 -6.72
C ARG A 245 8.75 18.08 -6.19
N ILE A 246 8.12 16.92 -6.42
CA ILE A 246 8.62 15.61 -5.96
C ILE A 246 10.02 15.33 -6.53
N GLU A 247 10.25 15.54 -7.82
CA GLU A 247 11.55 15.27 -8.45
C GLU A 247 12.63 16.25 -7.99
N SER A 248 12.26 17.51 -7.71
CA SER A 248 13.19 18.52 -7.16
C SER A 248 13.43 18.39 -5.64
N SER A 249 12.70 17.51 -4.97
CA SER A 249 12.65 17.42 -3.52
C SER A 249 13.86 16.72 -2.90
N THR A 250 14.26 17.16 -1.71
CA THR A 250 15.29 16.54 -0.86
C THR A 250 14.74 15.48 0.10
N SER A 251 13.42 15.38 0.29
CA SER A 251 12.83 14.46 1.29
C SER A 251 11.52 13.78 0.90
N THR A 252 10.82 14.28 -0.11
CA THR A 252 9.59 13.68 -0.64
C THR A 252 9.95 12.62 -1.68
N ILE A 253 9.52 11.39 -1.42
CA ILE A 253 9.94 10.21 -2.19
C ILE A 253 8.92 9.76 -3.24
N GLY A 254 7.81 10.48 -3.39
CA GLY A 254 6.71 10.13 -4.28
C GLY A 254 5.37 10.09 -3.55
N GLY A 255 4.42 9.40 -4.14
CA GLY A 255 3.08 9.26 -3.59
C GLY A 255 2.22 8.26 -4.34
N ALA A 256 1.01 8.04 -3.84
CA ALA A 256 0.02 7.19 -4.47
C ALA A 256 -1.25 7.97 -4.83
N ILE A 257 -1.62 7.98 -6.11
CA ILE A 257 -2.85 8.64 -6.57
C ILE A 257 -4.06 7.92 -5.94
N TRP A 258 -5.06 8.68 -5.51
CA TRP A 258 -6.35 8.13 -5.09
C TRP A 258 -7.37 8.27 -6.23
N ASP A 259 -7.85 7.21 -6.87
CA ASP A 259 -7.47 5.80 -6.74
C ASP A 259 -7.38 5.11 -8.12
N TRP A 260 -7.16 3.80 -8.13
CA TRP A 260 -6.90 3.02 -9.35
C TRP A 260 -8.14 2.81 -10.23
N VAL A 261 -9.30 2.53 -9.63
CA VAL A 261 -10.51 2.09 -10.35
C VAL A 261 -11.77 2.45 -9.57
N ASP A 262 -12.76 2.99 -10.28
CA ASP A 262 -14.05 3.35 -9.70
C ASP A 262 -14.74 2.15 -9.02
N GLN A 263 -15.27 2.36 -7.82
CA GLN A 263 -15.99 1.33 -7.04
C GLN A 263 -17.49 1.28 -7.39
N ALA A 264 -17.81 1.34 -8.68
CA ALA A 264 -19.18 1.24 -9.17
C ALA A 264 -19.58 -0.22 -9.50
N ILE A 265 -20.87 -0.54 -9.34
CA ILE A 265 -21.41 -1.89 -9.54
C ILE A 265 -22.51 -1.92 -10.60
N TYR A 266 -22.75 -3.09 -11.18
CA TYR A 266 -23.93 -3.34 -12.01
C TYR A 266 -25.09 -3.87 -11.16
N GLU A 267 -26.30 -3.41 -11.44
CA GLU A 267 -27.52 -3.90 -10.79
C GLU A 267 -27.93 -5.28 -11.36
N PRO A 268 -28.08 -6.33 -10.54
CA PRO A 268 -28.45 -7.66 -11.01
C PRO A 268 -29.74 -7.71 -11.86
N GLN A 269 -30.74 -6.88 -11.56
CA GLN A 269 -31.99 -6.86 -12.35
C GLN A 269 -31.79 -6.26 -13.74
N GLU A 270 -30.90 -5.28 -13.89
CA GLU A 270 -30.55 -4.68 -15.17
C GLU A 270 -29.75 -5.65 -16.03
N ILE A 271 -28.79 -6.36 -15.42
CA ILE A 271 -28.00 -7.39 -16.13
C ILE A 271 -28.92 -8.47 -16.72
N LYS A 272 -29.95 -8.91 -15.98
CA LYS A 272 -30.95 -9.88 -16.49
C LYS A 272 -31.73 -9.36 -17.70
N GLN A 273 -31.82 -8.05 -17.86
CA GLN A 273 -32.45 -7.38 -19.00
C GLN A 273 -31.44 -7.04 -20.11
N GLY A 274 -30.16 -7.42 -19.95
CA GLY A 274 -29.09 -7.08 -20.89
C GLY A 274 -28.57 -5.64 -20.75
N ILE A 275 -28.89 -4.96 -19.65
CA ILE A 275 -28.50 -3.58 -19.38
C ILE A 275 -27.29 -3.59 -18.42
N TYR A 276 -26.18 -2.98 -18.85
CA TYR A 276 -24.95 -2.83 -18.06
C TYR A 276 -24.71 -1.35 -17.75
N ARG A 277 -25.33 -0.88 -16.67
CA ARG A 277 -25.20 0.50 -16.19
C ARG A 277 -24.53 0.51 -14.83
N LEU A 278 -23.53 1.37 -14.68
CA LEU A 278 -22.80 1.56 -13.42
C LEU A 278 -23.67 2.32 -12.42
N HIS A 279 -23.69 1.83 -11.19
CA HIS A 279 -24.36 2.40 -10.03
C HIS A 279 -23.34 2.66 -8.92
N THR A 280 -23.62 3.69 -8.12
CA THR A 280 -22.80 4.17 -7.02
C THR A 280 -23.60 4.14 -5.71
N GLY A 281 -23.00 4.59 -4.61
CA GLY A 281 -23.72 4.71 -3.32
C GLY A 281 -24.98 5.58 -3.40
N TYR A 282 -25.04 6.56 -4.31
CA TYR A 282 -26.23 7.41 -4.50
C TYR A 282 -27.44 6.65 -5.06
N ASP A 283 -27.19 5.56 -5.78
CA ASP A 283 -28.24 4.73 -6.38
C ASP A 283 -28.81 3.70 -5.37
N PHE A 284 -28.13 3.50 -4.24
CA PHE A 284 -28.52 2.61 -3.14
C PHE A 284 -28.51 3.32 -1.78
N PRO A 285 -29.49 4.21 -1.49
CA PRO A 285 -29.50 5.06 -0.28
C PRO A 285 -29.80 4.32 1.04
N GLY A 286 -29.63 2.99 1.10
CA GLY A 286 -29.84 2.16 2.29
C GLY A 286 -28.85 2.48 3.42
N PRO A 287 -29.14 2.11 4.69
CA PRO A 287 -28.61 2.82 5.85
C PRO A 287 -27.10 2.69 5.91
N HIS A 288 -26.41 3.82 5.71
CA HIS A 288 -24.98 3.98 5.91
C HIS A 288 -24.64 3.97 7.40
#